data_AF-A0A1Z9M499-F1
#
_entry.id   AF-A0A1Z9M499-F1
#
_cell.length_a   1.000
_cell.length_b   1.000
_cell.length_c   1.000
_cell.angle_alpha   90.00
_cell.angle_beta   90.00
_cell.angle_gamma   90.00
#
_symmetry.space_group_name_H-M   'P 1'
#
loop_
_entity.id
_entity.type
_entity.pdbx_description
1 polymer ?
#
loop_
_entity_poly.entity_id
_entity_poly.type
_entity_poly.pdbx_seq_one_letter_code
_entity_poly.pdbx_strand_id
1 'polypeptide(L)'
;MYESYMSEGVQVVGVSNTNNTDVINQFVTENSLTFPIIYDTGSSGGVQGGDVYDLYYMPNDGSPYPRDFVVDQDGVLQYANNEIDTEWMIYVIETLIGADCDGLSGDINQDQIVNILDVIILVNTILNTNQTEDVIDCILDLNQDGQLDILDVIVLINLIVS
;
A
#
# COMPACT_ATOMS: atom_id res chain seq x y z
N MET A 1 4.58 -8.20 11.06
CA MET A 1 4.05 -8.54 9.73
C MET A 1 4.14 -7.32 8.82
N TYR A 2 3.46 -6.22 9.11
CA TYR A 2 3.57 -4.98 8.31
C TYR A 2 4.95 -4.32 8.36
N GLU A 3 5.72 -4.62 9.41
CA GLU A 3 7.07 -4.10 9.62
C GLU A 3 8.07 -4.53 8.52
N SER A 4 7.80 -5.61 7.78
CA SER A 4 8.65 -5.98 6.64
C SER A 4 8.63 -4.92 5.54
N TYR A 5 7.48 -4.27 5.32
CA TYR A 5 7.32 -3.24 4.31
C TYR A 5 7.98 -1.91 4.70
N MET A 6 8.49 -1.76 5.93
CA MET A 6 9.24 -0.55 6.32
C MET A 6 10.53 -0.38 5.52
N SER A 7 11.17 -1.47 5.09
CA SER A 7 12.33 -1.38 4.17
C SER A 7 11.94 -0.98 2.75
N GLU A 8 10.65 -1.03 2.42
CA GLU A 8 10.06 -0.71 1.12
C GLU A 8 9.40 0.67 1.11
N GLY A 9 9.65 1.48 2.16
CA GLY A 9 9.15 2.86 2.24
C GLY A 9 7.82 3.03 2.97
N VAL A 10 7.21 1.95 3.48
CA VAL A 10 5.97 2.03 4.27
C VAL A 10 6.26 2.53 5.68
N GLN A 11 5.53 3.57 6.13
CA GLN A 11 5.57 4.00 7.51
C GLN A 11 4.43 3.35 8.31
N VAL A 12 4.78 2.64 9.38
CA VAL A 12 3.80 2.07 10.32
C VAL A 12 3.82 2.87 11.62
N VAL A 13 2.65 3.27 12.10
CA VAL A 13 2.47 3.95 13.39
C VAL A 13 1.25 3.41 14.10
N GLY A 14 1.34 3.22 15.42
CA GLY A 14 0.17 2.99 16.26
C GLY A 14 -0.42 4.32 16.72
N VAL A 15 -1.73 4.37 16.98
CA VAL A 15 -2.41 5.56 17.50
C VAL A 15 -3.07 5.21 18.82
N SER A 16 -2.89 6.04 19.85
CA SER A 16 -3.46 5.81 21.17
C SER A 16 -3.95 7.08 21.83
N ASN A 17 -5.10 7.03 22.49
CA ASN A 17 -5.68 8.17 23.21
C ASN A 17 -5.12 8.35 24.64
N THR A 18 -4.06 7.62 25.00
CA THR A 18 -3.31 7.84 26.23
C THR A 18 -1.92 8.39 25.91
N ASN A 19 -1.45 9.34 26.71
CA ASN A 19 -0.08 9.84 26.68
C ASN A 19 0.76 9.29 27.84
N ASN A 20 0.23 8.32 28.61
CA ASN A 20 0.95 7.69 29.70
C ASN A 20 2.08 6.81 29.15
N THR A 21 3.31 7.32 29.25
CA THR A 21 4.50 6.68 28.69
C THR A 21 4.80 5.32 29.33
N ASP A 22 4.47 5.11 30.61
CA ASP A 22 4.69 3.82 31.27
C ASP A 22 3.78 2.74 30.68
N VAL A 23 2.50 3.07 30.45
CA VAL A 23 1.52 2.16 29.81
C VAL A 23 1.93 1.86 28.38
N ILE A 24 2.33 2.87 27.61
CA ILE A 24 2.78 2.71 26.23
C ILE A 24 4.03 1.84 26.16
N ASN A 25 5.05 2.14 26.97
CA ASN A 25 6.31 1.39 26.98
C ASN A 25 6.10 -0.07 27.38
N GLN A 26 5.23 -0.31 28.36
CA GLN A 26 4.82 -1.65 28.75
C GLN A 26 4.17 -2.38 27.57
N PHE A 27 3.17 -1.77 26.91
CA PHE A 27 2.49 -2.37 25.76
C PHE A 27 3.44 -2.67 24.59
N VAL A 28 4.34 -1.73 24.25
CA VAL A 28 5.36 -1.90 23.20
C VAL A 28 6.27 -3.08 23.54
N THR A 29 6.72 -3.18 24.79
CA THR A 29 7.61 -4.27 25.23
C THR A 29 6.90 -5.61 25.23
N GLU A 30 5.67 -5.68 25.74
CA GLU A 30 4.88 -6.92 25.82
C GLU A 30 4.53 -7.48 24.44
N ASN A 31 4.32 -6.61 23.45
CA ASN A 31 3.95 -7.00 22.10
C ASN A 31 5.13 -6.98 21.10
N SER A 32 6.34 -6.66 21.57
CA SER A 32 7.55 -6.56 20.74
C SER A 32 7.37 -5.64 19.53
N LEU A 33 6.65 -4.52 19.69
CA LEU A 33 6.40 -3.59 18.59
C LEU A 33 7.68 -2.87 18.19
N THR A 34 7.93 -2.74 16.90
CA THR A 34 9.10 -2.01 16.37
C THR A 34 8.76 -0.62 15.83
N PHE A 35 7.47 -0.29 15.74
CA PHE A 35 6.97 1.02 15.32
C PHE A 35 6.56 1.90 16.51
N PRO A 36 6.60 3.24 16.34
CA PRO A 36 6.16 4.16 17.36
C PRO A 36 4.63 4.15 17.54
N ILE A 37 4.19 4.52 18.75
CA ILE A 37 2.79 4.84 19.05
C ILE A 37 2.67 6.35 19.25
N ILE A 38 1.81 7.01 18.48
CA ILE A 38 1.52 8.44 18.58
C ILE A 38 0.27 8.70 19.43
N TYR A 39 0.25 9.86 20.09
CA TYR A 39 -0.84 10.26 20.98
C TYR A 39 -1.95 10.97 20.20
N ASP A 40 -3.16 10.41 20.27
CA ASP A 40 -4.40 11.03 19.78
C ASP A 40 -4.98 11.94 20.86
N THR A 41 -4.96 13.25 20.60
CA THR A 41 -5.49 14.28 21.51
C THR A 41 -7.02 14.28 21.51
N GLY A 42 -7.66 15.15 22.30
CA GLY A 42 -9.12 15.36 22.18
C GLY A 42 -10.01 14.43 23.01
N SER A 43 -9.45 13.37 23.62
CA SER A 43 -10.19 12.53 24.58
C SER A 43 -10.04 13.02 26.02
N SER A 44 -11.12 12.97 26.80
CA SER A 44 -11.07 13.12 28.26
C SER A 44 -10.58 11.86 29.00
N GLY A 45 -10.10 10.85 28.26
CA GLY A 45 -9.68 9.53 28.76
C GLY A 45 -10.83 8.52 28.72
N GLY A 46 -10.54 7.30 28.24
CA GLY A 46 -11.50 6.20 28.12
C GLY A 46 -11.09 5.15 27.08
N VAL A 47 -11.90 4.11 26.91
CA VAL A 47 -11.69 3.05 25.88
C VAL A 47 -12.01 3.50 24.45
N GLN A 48 -12.59 4.70 24.30
CA GLN A 48 -12.96 5.34 23.04
C GLN A 48 -12.65 6.83 23.13
N GLY A 49 -12.48 7.47 21.97
CA GLY A 49 -12.31 8.91 21.86
C GLY A 49 -10.88 9.32 21.52
N GLY A 50 -10.80 10.53 20.98
CA GLY A 50 -9.61 11.14 20.42
C GLY A 50 -10.02 11.86 19.13
N ASP A 51 -9.30 12.91 18.72
CA ASP A 51 -9.67 13.72 17.55
C ASP A 51 -9.61 12.87 16.27
N VAL A 52 -8.57 12.04 16.13
CA VAL A 52 -8.42 11.11 14.99
C VAL A 52 -9.47 10.01 15.08
N TYR A 53 -9.69 9.45 16.28
CA TYR A 53 -10.72 8.45 16.53
C TYR A 53 -12.12 8.93 16.11
N ASP A 54 -12.49 10.15 16.49
CA ASP A 54 -13.81 10.73 16.22
C ASP A 54 -13.98 11.08 14.74
N LEU A 55 -12.91 11.55 14.08
CA LEU A 55 -12.92 11.87 12.65
C LEU A 55 -13.14 10.64 11.76
N TYR A 56 -12.53 9.52 12.12
CA TYR A 56 -12.61 8.25 11.39
C TYR A 56 -13.47 7.21 12.12
N TYR A 57 -14.54 7.67 12.79
CA TYR A 57 -15.38 6.82 13.60
C TYR A 57 -15.98 5.66 12.79
N MET A 58 -15.58 4.44 13.13
CA MET A 58 -16.17 3.19 12.65
C MET A 58 -16.96 2.54 13.79
N PRO A 59 -18.28 2.29 13.61
CA PRO A 59 -19.11 1.63 14.61
C PRO A 59 -18.47 0.32 15.06
N ASN A 60 -18.37 0.12 16.37
CA ASN A 60 -17.58 -0.99 16.90
C ASN A 60 -18.26 -2.36 16.76
N ASP A 61 -19.60 -2.43 16.64
CA ASP A 61 -20.44 -3.65 16.51
C ASP A 61 -20.03 -4.91 17.33
N GLY A 62 -19.30 -4.73 18.42
CA GLY A 62 -18.78 -5.81 19.26
C GLY A 62 -17.39 -6.32 18.88
N SER A 63 -16.74 -5.77 17.86
CA SER A 63 -15.36 -6.10 17.49
C SER A 63 -14.41 -5.84 18.65
N PRO A 64 -13.59 -6.85 19.02
CA PRO A 64 -12.51 -6.69 19.98
C PRO A 64 -11.21 -6.18 19.35
N TYR A 65 -11.18 -6.00 18.02
CA TYR A 65 -9.95 -5.74 17.25
C TYR A 65 -9.67 -4.23 17.08
N PRO A 66 -8.39 -3.86 16.88
CA PRO A 66 -8.03 -2.49 16.55
C PRO A 66 -8.66 -2.05 15.22
N ARG A 67 -8.67 -0.73 14.99
CA ARG A 67 -8.99 -0.17 13.67
C ARG A 67 -7.71 -0.04 12.88
N ASP A 68 -7.68 -0.67 11.72
CA ASP A 68 -6.56 -0.62 10.80
C ASP A 68 -6.88 0.30 9.63
N PHE A 69 -5.89 1.09 9.22
CA PHE A 69 -5.99 2.06 8.13
C PHE A 69 -4.74 1.96 7.26
N VAL A 70 -4.91 2.05 5.94
CA VAL A 70 -3.81 2.28 4.98
C VAL A 70 -4.07 3.60 4.28
N VAL A 71 -3.08 4.50 4.34
CA VAL A 71 -3.11 5.82 3.72
C VAL A 71 -2.00 5.86 2.68
N ASP A 72 -2.32 6.31 1.47
CA ASP A 72 -1.34 6.43 0.40
C ASP A 72 -0.47 7.70 0.52
N GLN A 73 0.40 7.91 -0.47
CA GLN A 73 1.35 9.02 -0.50
C GLN A 73 0.68 10.39 -0.67
N ASP A 74 -0.54 10.43 -1.21
CA ASP A 74 -1.34 11.65 -1.37
C ASP A 74 -2.22 11.95 -0.15
N GLY A 75 -2.18 11.09 0.87
CA GLY A 75 -2.99 11.22 2.08
C GLY A 75 -4.41 10.71 1.93
N VAL A 76 -4.70 9.91 0.90
CA VAL A 76 -6.01 9.30 0.67
C VAL A 76 -6.10 7.95 1.40
N LEU A 77 -7.24 7.70 2.01
CA LEU A 77 -7.51 6.45 2.72
C LEU A 77 -7.88 5.33 1.74
N GLN A 78 -7.01 4.34 1.61
CA GLN A 78 -7.15 3.21 0.68
C GLN A 78 -7.74 1.97 1.35
N TYR A 79 -7.60 1.85 2.67
CA TYR A 79 -8.16 0.76 3.46
C TYR A 79 -8.59 1.26 4.84
N ALA A 80 -9.73 0.80 5.33
CA ALA A 80 -10.22 1.04 6.67
C ALA A 80 -11.07 -0.15 7.14
N ASN A 81 -10.68 -0.79 8.24
CA ASN A 81 -11.42 -1.92 8.79
C ASN A 81 -11.32 -1.94 10.32
N ASN A 82 -12.36 -2.47 10.97
CA ASN A 82 -12.43 -2.67 12.41
C ASN A 82 -12.42 -4.16 12.78
N GLU A 83 -12.15 -5.05 11.83
CA GLU A 83 -11.98 -6.49 12.00
C GLU A 83 -10.59 -6.93 11.52
N ILE A 84 -10.18 -8.15 11.88
CA ILE A 84 -8.96 -8.74 11.30
C ILE A 84 -9.23 -9.10 9.84
N ASP A 85 -8.59 -8.38 8.93
CA ASP A 85 -8.50 -8.73 7.51
C ASP A 85 -7.08 -8.45 6.99
N THR A 86 -6.17 -9.35 7.37
CA THR A 86 -4.74 -9.22 7.07
C THR A 86 -4.45 -9.42 5.58
N GLU A 87 -5.16 -10.33 4.91
CA GLU A 87 -4.92 -10.63 3.49
C GLU A 87 -5.25 -9.43 2.62
N TRP A 88 -6.43 -8.81 2.82
CA TRP A 88 -6.80 -7.65 2.02
C TRP A 88 -5.91 -6.43 2.33
N MET A 89 -5.54 -6.23 3.59
CA MET A 89 -4.65 -5.12 3.94
C MET A 89 -3.25 -5.30 3.32
N ILE A 90 -2.70 -6.52 3.31
CA ILE A 90 -1.43 -6.82 2.62
C ILE A 90 -1.55 -6.51 1.13
N TYR A 91 -2.61 -6.98 0.47
CA TYR A 91 -2.86 -6.72 -0.94
C TYR A 91 -2.89 -5.21 -1.25
N VAL A 92 -3.56 -4.41 -0.43
CA VAL A 92 -3.59 -2.94 -0.59
C VAL A 92 -2.19 -2.35 -0.43
N ILE A 93 -1.42 -2.76 0.58
CA ILE A 93 -0.05 -2.28 0.78
C ILE A 93 0.83 -2.62 -0.43
N GLU A 94 0.80 -3.88 -0.88
CA GLU A 94 1.60 -4.38 -2.00
C GLU A 94 1.24 -3.68 -3.32
N THR A 95 -0.04 -3.41 -3.54
CA THR A 95 -0.50 -2.60 -4.68
C THR A 95 0.08 -1.19 -4.61
N LEU A 96 0.05 -0.53 -3.44
CA LEU A 96 0.51 0.85 -3.27
C LEU A 96 2.02 1.03 -3.38
N ILE A 97 2.80 0.00 -3.03
CA ILE A 97 4.26 0.02 -3.17
C ILE A 97 4.73 -0.59 -4.49
N GLY A 98 3.81 -1.05 -5.35
CA GLY A 98 4.13 -1.74 -6.59
C GLY A 98 4.92 -3.04 -6.37
N ALA A 99 4.64 -3.77 -5.29
CA ALA A 99 5.26 -5.06 -4.98
C ALA A 99 4.54 -6.24 -5.62
N ASP A 100 3.27 -6.10 -6.01
CA ASP A 100 2.50 -7.15 -6.69
C ASP A 100 2.79 -7.19 -8.20
N CYS A 101 4.08 -7.34 -8.53
CA CYS A 101 4.59 -7.54 -9.88
C CYS A 101 4.87 -9.02 -10.13
N ASP A 102 3.95 -9.90 -9.74
CA ASP A 102 4.14 -11.36 -9.87
C ASP A 102 4.20 -11.85 -11.34
N GLY A 103 4.14 -10.94 -12.31
CA GLY A 103 4.34 -11.18 -13.73
C GLY A 103 5.81 -11.14 -14.18
N LEU A 104 6.12 -11.88 -15.25
CA LEU A 104 7.39 -11.73 -15.95
C LEU A 104 7.46 -10.30 -16.51
N SER A 105 8.45 -9.51 -16.09
CA SER A 105 8.60 -8.12 -16.56
C SER A 105 8.61 -8.07 -18.09
N GLY A 106 7.71 -7.27 -18.67
CA GLY A 106 7.53 -7.16 -20.13
C GLY A 106 6.59 -8.20 -20.76
N ASP A 107 6.04 -9.16 -20.01
CA ASP A 107 5.01 -10.12 -20.44
C ASP A 107 3.62 -9.51 -20.20
N ILE A 108 3.21 -8.65 -21.11
CA ILE A 108 2.07 -7.74 -20.92
C ILE A 108 0.74 -8.47 -21.18
N ASN A 109 0.75 -9.49 -22.04
CA ASN A 109 -0.42 -10.35 -22.26
C ASN A 109 -0.48 -11.57 -21.33
N GLN A 110 0.51 -11.71 -20.43
CA GLN A 110 0.62 -12.79 -19.45
C GLN A 110 0.63 -14.20 -20.09
N ASP A 111 1.21 -14.33 -21.29
CA ASP A 111 1.35 -15.61 -21.97
C ASP A 111 2.66 -16.35 -21.64
N GLN A 112 3.45 -15.78 -20.72
CA GLN A 112 4.75 -16.26 -20.25
C GLN A 112 5.86 -16.16 -21.30
N ILE A 113 5.66 -15.40 -22.39
CA ILE A 113 6.62 -15.22 -23.46
C ILE A 113 6.75 -13.74 -23.81
N VAL A 114 7.83 -13.11 -23.34
CA VAL A 114 8.15 -11.73 -23.76
C VAL A 114 8.57 -11.68 -25.22
N ASN A 115 7.76 -11.05 -26.06
CA ASN A 115 8.01 -10.93 -27.50
C ASN A 115 7.38 -9.66 -28.12
N ILE A 116 7.39 -9.58 -29.45
CA ILE A 116 6.88 -8.41 -30.18
C ILE A 116 5.38 -8.15 -29.95
N LEU A 117 4.62 -9.17 -29.54
CA LEU A 117 3.21 -9.02 -29.19
C LEU A 117 3.03 -8.11 -27.97
N ASP A 118 3.90 -8.22 -26.96
CA ASP A 118 3.89 -7.36 -25.77
C ASP A 118 4.19 -5.91 -26.15
N VAL A 119 5.16 -5.68 -27.05
CA VAL A 119 5.47 -4.34 -27.57
C VAL A 119 4.25 -3.71 -28.24
N ILE A 120 3.49 -4.47 -29.03
CA ILE A 120 2.29 -3.96 -29.69
C ILE A 120 1.25 -3.56 -28.64
N ILE A 121 1.09 -4.36 -27.59
CA ILE A 121 0.14 -4.06 -26.51
C ILE A 121 0.58 -2.82 -25.75
N LEU A 122 1.86 -2.72 -25.36
CA LEU A 122 2.44 -1.56 -24.68
C LEU A 122 2.20 -0.26 -25.46
N VAL A 123 2.52 -0.26 -26.76
CA VAL A 123 2.29 0.91 -27.63
C VAL A 123 0.81 1.25 -27.70
N ASN A 124 -0.08 0.26 -27.81
CA ASN A 124 -1.51 0.51 -27.80
C ASN A 124 -2.00 1.05 -26.46
N THR A 125 -1.43 0.62 -25.33
CA THR A 125 -1.74 1.14 -23.99
C THR A 125 -1.32 2.61 -23.89
N ILE A 126 -0.09 2.95 -24.30
CA ILE A 126 0.42 4.34 -24.32
C ILE A 126 -0.47 5.25 -25.19
N LEU A 127 -0.94 4.76 -26.34
CA LEU A 127 -1.74 5.56 -27.27
C LEU A 127 -3.23 5.67 -26.87
N ASN A 128 -3.75 4.77 -26.04
CA ASN A 128 -5.14 4.78 -25.61
C ASN A 128 -5.32 5.53 -24.28
N THR A 129 -5.34 6.87 -24.34
CA THR A 129 -5.47 7.79 -23.20
C THR A 129 -6.83 7.76 -22.47
N ASN A 130 -7.67 6.73 -22.69
CA ASN A 130 -8.99 6.59 -22.08
C ASN A 130 -9.03 5.51 -20.98
N GLN A 131 -7.89 4.89 -20.65
CA GLN A 131 -7.77 4.05 -19.46
C GLN A 131 -7.54 4.99 -18.27
N THR A 132 -8.46 4.94 -17.31
CA THR A 132 -8.39 5.66 -16.03
C THR A 132 -7.05 5.38 -15.34
N GLU A 133 -6.49 6.42 -14.73
CA GLU A 133 -5.14 6.57 -14.14
C GLU A 133 -4.72 5.53 -13.07
N ASP A 134 -5.45 4.44 -12.89
CA ASP A 134 -5.36 3.59 -11.69
C ASP A 134 -4.63 2.26 -11.90
N VAL A 135 -4.01 2.00 -13.04
CA VAL A 135 -3.23 0.77 -13.23
C VAL A 135 -2.00 1.04 -14.10
N ILE A 136 -1.02 1.75 -13.54
CA ILE A 136 0.37 1.60 -14.01
C ILE A 136 0.87 0.31 -13.37
N ASP A 137 0.54 -0.81 -14.03
CA ASP A 137 1.07 -2.11 -13.67
C ASP A 137 2.60 -2.05 -13.86
N CYS A 138 3.36 -2.50 -12.88
CA CYS A 138 4.83 -2.53 -12.91
C CYS A 138 5.41 -3.45 -13.99
N ILE A 139 4.58 -4.30 -14.64
CA ILE A 139 4.99 -5.01 -15.86
C ILE A 139 5.03 -4.09 -17.10
N LEU A 140 4.42 -2.90 -17.02
CA LEU A 140 4.34 -1.90 -18.10
C LEU A 140 5.40 -0.79 -17.96
N ASP A 141 5.65 -0.30 -16.74
CA ASP A 141 6.72 0.67 -16.43
C ASP A 141 8.05 -0.05 -16.23
N LEU A 142 8.72 -0.34 -17.35
CA LEU A 142 9.90 -1.19 -17.39
C LEU A 142 11.18 -0.46 -16.97
N ASN A 143 11.16 0.87 -16.98
CA ASN A 143 12.27 1.69 -16.50
C ASN A 143 12.09 2.18 -15.05
N GLN A 144 10.91 1.96 -14.46
CA GLN A 144 10.51 2.31 -13.09
C GLN A 144 10.62 3.82 -12.81
N ASP A 145 10.33 4.66 -13.80
CA ASP A 145 10.33 6.12 -13.64
C ASP A 145 8.95 6.72 -13.31
N GLY A 146 7.93 5.86 -13.23
CA GLY A 146 6.55 6.22 -12.90
C GLY A 146 5.75 6.77 -14.08
N GLN A 147 6.33 6.83 -15.28
CA GLN A 147 5.63 7.22 -16.50
C GLN A 147 5.56 6.05 -17.47
N LEU A 148 4.39 5.83 -18.04
CA LEU A 148 4.20 4.86 -19.12
C LEU A 148 4.39 5.54 -20.48
N ASP A 149 5.58 5.41 -21.07
CA ASP A 149 5.92 6.08 -22.32
C ASP A 149 6.84 5.29 -23.28
N ILE A 150 7.39 5.98 -24.28
CA ILE A 150 8.24 5.36 -25.31
C ILE A 150 9.55 4.78 -24.74
N LEU A 151 10.00 5.23 -23.57
CA LEU A 151 11.17 4.73 -22.89
C LEU A 151 10.95 3.27 -22.43
N ASP A 152 9.75 2.93 -21.95
CA ASP A 152 9.41 1.55 -21.60
C ASP A 152 9.44 0.63 -22.81
N VAL A 153 8.94 1.11 -23.95
CA VAL A 153 9.00 0.38 -25.23
C VAL A 153 10.46 0.10 -25.63
N ILE A 154 11.37 1.06 -25.42
CA ILE A 154 12.79 0.87 -25.71
C ILE A 154 13.39 -0.20 -24.78
N VAL A 155 13.06 -0.18 -23.49
CA VAL A 155 13.50 -1.21 -22.53
C VAL A 155 13.00 -2.59 -22.95
N LEU A 156 11.72 -2.71 -23.31
CA LEU A 156 11.12 -3.97 -23.76
C LEU A 156 11.79 -4.53 -25.02
N ILE A 157 12.05 -3.67 -26.02
CA ILE A 157 12.75 -4.08 -27.24
C ILE A 157 14.14 -4.60 -26.90
N ASN A 158 14.87 -3.93 -25.99
CA ASN A 158 16.20 -4.38 -25.58
C ASN A 158 16.17 -5.76 -24.90
N LEU A 159 15.13 -6.04 -24.11
CA LEU A 159 14.93 -7.34 -23.47
C LEU A 159 14.66 -8.46 -24.50
N ILE A 160 13.94 -8.16 -25.59
CA ILE A 160 13.61 -9.13 -26.65
C ILE A 160 14.82 -9.46 -27.52
N VAL A 161 15.72 -8.50 -27.76
CA VAL A 161 16.85 -8.66 -28.70
C VAL A 161 18.16 -9.09 -28.03
N SER A 162 18.22 -9.12 -26.69
CA SER A 162 19.38 -9.60 -25.92
C SER A 162 19.47 -11.13 -25.88
#